data_AF-A0A960RMF8-F1
#
_entry.id   AF-A0A960RMF8-F1
#
_cell.length_a   1.000
_cell.length_b   1.000
_cell.length_c   1.000
_cell.angle_alpha   90.00
_cell.angle_beta   90.00
_cell.angle_gamma   90.00
#
_symmetry.space_group_name_H-M   'P 1'
#
loop_
_entity.id
_entity.type
_entity.pdbx_description
1 polymer ?
#
loop_
_entity_poly.entity_id
_entity_poly.type
_entity_poly.pdbx_seq_one_letter_code
_entity_poly.pdbx_strand_id
1 'polypeptide(L)'
;AYRTHDVTVSLPVSVPALGYTTLTVRAEPAGRATRYPVKPSLVVAENALENEFLRVTVEASGSLTLLDKRSGMSYARLMTYADNADIGDGWYHGQAVNDQTFTSTAAHAAVAIVHDGPQLGALRVRTTMSVPAAFHFDDRMARSDGLVDLVIDSLISLRPGCDRVEVQSTVHNVAADHRLRVLYPTGAQSDTYLADTP
;
A
#
# COMPACT_ATOMS: atom_id res chain seq x y z
N ALA A 1 9.90 -32.08 -16.46
CA ALA A 1 9.58 -30.66 -16.19
C ALA A 1 10.82 -29.82 -16.50
N TYR A 2 10.71 -28.81 -17.37
CA TYR A 2 11.81 -27.87 -17.61
C TYR A 2 12.06 -27.04 -16.35
N ARG A 3 13.33 -26.87 -15.95
CA ARG A 3 13.70 -25.91 -14.91
C ARG A 3 13.81 -24.54 -15.55
N THR A 4 12.97 -23.62 -15.14
CA THR A 4 13.11 -22.19 -15.43
C THR A 4 13.77 -21.50 -14.24
N HIS A 5 14.59 -20.49 -14.53
CA HIS A 5 15.10 -19.57 -13.52
C HIS A 5 14.33 -18.26 -13.69
N ASP A 6 13.40 -18.00 -12.79
CA ASP A 6 12.64 -16.75 -12.78
C ASP A 6 13.41 -15.72 -11.95
N VAL A 7 13.76 -14.60 -12.58
CA VAL A 7 14.54 -13.53 -11.96
C VAL A 7 13.84 -12.20 -12.21
N THR A 8 13.50 -11.51 -11.13
CA THR A 8 13.00 -10.13 -11.19
C THR A 8 14.17 -9.16 -11.19
N VAL A 9 14.18 -8.21 -12.13
CA VAL A 9 15.24 -7.20 -12.27
C VAL A 9 14.61 -5.81 -12.20
N SER A 10 15.22 -4.90 -11.42
CA SER A 10 14.91 -3.48 -11.44
C SER A 10 16.13 -2.72 -11.96
N LEU A 11 15.93 -1.88 -12.97
CA LEU A 11 16.95 -1.06 -13.58
C LEU A 11 16.33 0.25 -14.10
N PRO A 12 17.08 1.35 -14.14
CA PRO A 12 16.62 2.57 -14.76
C PRO A 12 16.55 2.36 -16.27
N VAL A 13 15.39 2.66 -16.87
CA VAL A 13 15.18 2.59 -18.31
C VAL A 13 14.56 3.91 -18.77
N SER A 14 15.13 4.48 -19.82
CA SER A 14 14.51 5.59 -20.54
C SER A 14 13.73 5.01 -21.72
N VAL A 15 12.46 5.39 -21.86
CA VAL A 15 11.63 5.06 -23.02
C VAL A 15 11.07 6.37 -23.55
N PRO A 16 11.40 6.79 -24.78
CA PRO A 16 10.86 8.02 -25.35
C PRO A 16 9.36 7.87 -25.64
N ALA A 17 8.63 8.99 -25.63
CA ALA A 17 7.22 9.02 -26.03
C ALA A 17 7.07 8.41 -27.43
N LEU A 18 6.12 7.49 -27.59
CA LEU A 18 5.86 6.74 -28.83
C LEU A 18 7.09 5.96 -29.36
N GLY A 19 8.03 5.55 -28.51
CA GLY A 19 9.20 4.76 -28.91
C GLY A 19 9.46 3.51 -28.05
N TYR A 20 10.64 2.92 -28.20
CA TYR A 20 11.04 1.69 -27.49
C TYR A 20 12.52 1.70 -27.10
N THR A 21 12.86 0.88 -26.11
CA THR A 21 14.23 0.58 -25.69
C THR A 21 14.45 -0.93 -25.71
N THR A 22 15.46 -1.38 -26.43
CA THR A 22 15.81 -2.81 -26.51
C THR A 22 16.83 -3.17 -25.44
N LEU A 23 16.54 -4.21 -24.66
CA LEU A 23 17.43 -4.76 -23.65
C LEU A 23 17.83 -6.18 -24.03
N THR A 24 19.07 -6.57 -23.71
CA THR A 24 19.54 -7.96 -23.88
C THR A 24 20.11 -8.44 -22.56
N VAL A 25 19.56 -9.52 -22.01
CA VAL A 25 20.07 -10.17 -20.80
C VAL A 25 21.12 -11.19 -21.19
N ARG A 26 22.29 -11.13 -20.55
CA ARG A 26 23.39 -12.09 -20.75
C ARG A 26 23.90 -12.53 -19.39
N ALA A 27 24.31 -13.80 -19.30
CA ALA A 27 24.98 -14.28 -18.11
C ALA A 27 26.32 -13.54 -17.93
N GLU A 28 26.59 -13.08 -16.71
CA GLU A 28 27.89 -12.51 -16.35
C GLU A 28 28.95 -13.62 -16.23
N PRO A 29 30.23 -13.36 -16.54
CA PRO A 29 31.31 -14.33 -16.30
C PRO A 29 31.38 -14.77 -14.83
N ALA A 30 31.66 -16.05 -14.60
CA ALA A 30 31.83 -16.59 -13.25
C ALA A 30 32.95 -15.89 -12.48
N GLY A 31 32.78 -15.72 -11.16
CA GLY A 31 33.84 -15.22 -10.26
C GLY A 31 33.57 -13.89 -9.56
N ARG A 32 32.47 -13.19 -9.87
CA ARG A 32 32.01 -12.04 -9.07
C ARG A 32 31.13 -12.49 -7.90
N ALA A 33 31.43 -11.99 -6.71
CA ALA A 33 30.62 -12.25 -5.53
C ALA A 33 29.26 -11.53 -5.64
N THR A 34 28.19 -12.29 -5.81
CA THR A 34 26.79 -11.80 -5.84
C THR A 34 26.12 -11.83 -4.47
N ARG A 35 26.88 -12.13 -3.40
CA ARG A 35 26.35 -12.55 -2.10
C ARG A 35 25.96 -11.39 -1.17
N TYR A 36 26.14 -10.13 -1.60
CA TYR A 36 25.84 -8.96 -0.78
C TYR A 36 24.89 -8.02 -1.52
N PRO A 37 23.85 -7.47 -0.86
CA PRO A 37 22.99 -6.47 -1.45
C PRO A 37 23.81 -5.23 -1.80
N VAL A 38 23.62 -4.73 -3.02
CA VAL A 38 24.31 -3.53 -3.50
C VAL A 38 23.86 -2.35 -2.64
N LYS A 39 24.84 -1.58 -2.12
CA LYS A 39 24.61 -0.33 -1.39
C LYS A 39 25.04 0.88 -2.25
N PRO A 40 24.47 2.08 -2.04
CA PRO A 40 23.41 2.40 -1.08
C PRO A 40 22.08 1.74 -1.45
N SER A 41 21.23 1.49 -0.45
CA SER A 41 19.89 0.95 -0.63
C SER A 41 18.85 2.01 -0.30
N LEU A 42 17.67 1.86 -0.91
CA LEU A 42 16.49 2.62 -0.55
C LEU A 42 15.86 2.18 0.78
N VAL A 43 16.18 0.99 1.28
CA VAL A 43 15.74 0.53 2.60
C VAL A 43 16.67 1.12 3.67
N VAL A 44 16.14 1.99 4.52
CA VAL A 44 16.90 2.69 5.57
C VAL A 44 16.59 2.20 6.98
N ALA A 45 15.49 1.46 7.16
CA ALA A 45 15.15 0.71 8.37
C ALA A 45 14.26 -0.49 8.01
N GLU A 46 14.00 -1.37 8.97
CA GLU A 46 13.11 -2.53 8.85
C GLU A 46 11.69 -2.18 8.36
N ASN A 47 11.27 -0.92 8.57
CA ASN A 47 9.96 -0.39 8.23
C ASN A 47 10.02 0.91 7.43
N ALA A 48 11.18 1.30 6.88
CA ALA A 48 11.32 2.59 6.20
C ALA A 48 12.08 2.52 4.88
N LEU A 49 11.56 3.26 3.90
CA LEU A 49 12.22 3.51 2.61
C LEU A 49 12.55 5.00 2.48
N GLU A 50 13.68 5.32 1.85
CA GLU A 50 14.09 6.69 1.59
C GLU A 50 14.80 6.83 0.25
N ASN A 51 14.47 7.91 -0.47
CA ASN A 51 15.20 8.36 -1.65
C ASN A 51 15.57 9.85 -1.51
N GLU A 52 15.90 10.50 -2.62
CA GLU A 52 16.31 11.90 -2.66
C GLU A 52 15.18 12.86 -2.24
N PHE A 53 13.92 12.48 -2.46
CA PHE A 53 12.76 13.35 -2.28
C PHE A 53 11.89 12.97 -1.09
N LEU A 54 11.75 11.68 -0.80
CA LEU A 54 10.77 11.15 0.14
C LEU A 54 11.41 10.20 1.14
N ARG A 55 10.92 10.24 2.38
CA ARG A 55 11.08 9.17 3.36
C ARG A 55 9.70 8.66 3.76
N VAL A 56 9.45 7.37 3.56
CA VAL A 56 8.21 6.70 3.97
C VAL A 56 8.52 5.72 5.09
N THR A 57 7.77 5.81 6.19
CA THR A 57 7.87 4.93 7.35
C THR A 57 6.53 4.23 7.56
N VAL A 58 6.57 2.92 7.77
CA VAL A 58 5.39 2.11 8.10
C VAL A 58 5.23 2.09 9.62
N GLU A 59 4.09 2.58 10.10
CA GLU A 59 3.72 2.58 11.52
C GLU A 59 3.23 1.21 11.98
N ALA A 60 3.14 0.98 13.29
CA ALA A 60 2.67 -0.29 13.87
C ALA A 60 1.24 -0.69 13.41
N SER A 61 0.42 0.30 13.08
CA SER A 61 -0.93 0.13 12.53
C SER A 61 -0.97 -0.22 11.03
N GLY A 62 0.19 -0.23 10.37
CA GLY A 62 0.32 -0.37 8.93
C GLY A 62 0.07 0.93 8.15
N SER A 63 -0.34 2.01 8.82
CA SER A 63 -0.41 3.33 8.20
C SER A 63 0.99 3.86 7.85
N LEU A 64 1.06 4.83 6.95
CA LEU A 64 2.32 5.43 6.51
C LEU A 64 2.49 6.83 7.09
N THR A 65 3.72 7.14 7.50
CA THR A 65 4.20 8.50 7.68
C THR A 65 5.14 8.83 6.52
N LEU A 66 4.80 9.87 5.75
CA LEU A 66 5.56 10.35 4.59
C LEU A 66 6.16 11.72 4.90
N LEU A 67 7.49 11.82 4.84
CA LEU A 67 8.22 13.08 4.86
C LEU A 67 8.63 13.45 3.44
N ASP A 68 8.17 14.61 2.96
CA ASP A 68 8.73 15.24 1.76
C ASP A 68 9.94 16.07 2.16
N LYS A 69 11.13 15.63 1.74
CA LYS A 69 12.42 16.22 2.08
C LYS A 69 12.65 17.58 1.42
N ARG A 70 11.91 17.88 0.34
CA ARG A 70 12.02 19.15 -0.39
C ARG A 70 11.33 20.28 0.36
N SER A 71 10.15 20.00 0.92
CA SER A 71 9.35 20.98 1.67
C SER A 71 9.55 20.88 3.19
N GLY A 72 10.05 19.75 3.69
CA GLY A 72 10.12 19.43 5.11
C GLY A 72 8.77 19.02 5.71
N MET A 73 7.71 18.91 4.90
CA MET A 73 6.37 18.57 5.38
C MET A 73 6.25 17.08 5.65
N SER A 74 5.60 16.74 6.77
CA SER A 74 5.32 15.37 7.17
C SER A 74 3.81 15.10 7.17
N TYR A 75 3.41 14.02 6.53
CA TYR A 75 2.03 13.57 6.41
C TYR A 75 1.90 12.22 7.13
N ALA A 76 1.15 12.21 8.23
CA ALA A 76 0.97 11.02 9.06
C ALA A 76 -0.40 10.37 8.81
N ARG A 77 -0.54 9.09 9.21
CA ARG A 77 -1.77 8.30 9.10
C ARG A 77 -2.26 8.11 7.65
N LEU A 78 -1.36 8.20 6.68
CA LEU A 78 -1.67 7.86 5.29
C LEU A 78 -1.94 6.35 5.18
N MET A 79 -2.69 5.92 4.16
CA MET A 79 -3.07 4.52 3.98
C MET A 79 -3.81 3.93 5.21
N THR A 80 -4.62 4.75 5.89
CA THR A 80 -5.49 4.25 6.97
C THR A 80 -6.72 3.60 6.33
N TYR A 81 -7.04 2.37 6.70
CA TYR A 81 -8.25 1.70 6.20
C TYR A 81 -9.43 1.96 7.14
N ALA A 82 -10.60 2.18 6.55
CA ALA A 82 -11.85 2.38 7.26
C ALA A 82 -12.96 1.51 6.65
N ASP A 83 -13.65 0.78 7.50
CA ASP A 83 -14.68 -0.20 7.16
C ASP A 83 -15.98 0.18 7.86
N ASN A 84 -17.06 0.33 7.08
CA ASN A 84 -18.36 0.71 7.59
C ASN A 84 -19.46 -0.06 6.85
N ALA A 85 -20.69 -0.11 7.38
CA ALA A 85 -21.78 -0.80 6.71
C ALA A 85 -22.11 -0.17 5.35
N ASP A 86 -22.55 -1.01 4.42
CA ASP A 86 -23.21 -0.59 3.20
C ASP A 86 -24.51 -1.40 3.04
N ILE A 87 -25.64 -0.73 3.25
CA ILE A 87 -26.98 -1.30 3.10
C ILE A 87 -27.67 -0.81 1.83
N GLY A 88 -26.88 -0.30 0.89
CA GLY A 88 -27.37 0.22 -0.36
C GLY A 88 -27.68 -0.89 -1.36
N ASP A 89 -27.52 -0.55 -2.62
CA ASP A 89 -27.66 -1.49 -3.73
C ASP A 89 -26.49 -1.33 -4.71
N GLY A 90 -26.59 -1.93 -5.89
CA GLY A 90 -25.56 -1.82 -6.92
C GLY A 90 -25.35 -0.40 -7.48
N TRP A 91 -26.19 0.59 -7.10
CA TRP A 91 -26.17 1.96 -7.59
C TRP A 91 -25.76 2.98 -6.54
N TYR A 92 -26.28 2.89 -5.32
CA TYR A 92 -25.99 3.85 -4.26
C TYR A 92 -25.48 3.18 -2.98
N HIS A 93 -24.62 3.91 -2.27
CA HIS A 93 -24.18 3.55 -0.93
C HIS A 93 -25.31 3.85 0.08
N GLY A 94 -25.77 2.83 0.80
CA GLY A 94 -26.76 2.96 1.85
C GLY A 94 -26.10 3.11 3.20
N GLN A 95 -26.28 4.26 3.85
CA GLN A 95 -25.77 4.49 5.20
C GLN A 95 -26.73 3.89 6.23
N ALA A 96 -26.26 2.93 7.03
CA ALA A 96 -27.03 2.40 8.14
C ALA A 96 -27.09 3.40 9.31
N VAL A 97 -28.25 3.51 9.96
CA VAL A 97 -28.45 4.39 11.12
C VAL A 97 -27.70 3.86 12.35
N ASN A 98 -27.67 2.54 12.53
CA ASN A 98 -26.99 1.86 13.63
C ASN A 98 -25.66 1.24 13.16
N ASP A 99 -24.76 2.05 12.61
CA ASP A 99 -23.46 1.59 12.09
C ASP A 99 -22.31 1.74 13.11
N GLN A 100 -21.29 0.91 12.94
CA GLN A 100 -20.00 1.02 13.59
C GLN A 100 -18.91 1.07 12.51
N THR A 101 -18.14 2.15 12.50
CA THR A 101 -16.97 2.26 11.62
C THR A 101 -15.72 1.70 12.32
N PHE A 102 -15.14 0.68 11.73
CA PHE A 102 -13.87 0.09 12.15
C PHE A 102 -12.74 0.76 11.39
N THR A 103 -11.66 1.16 12.07
CA THR A 103 -10.50 1.77 11.43
C THR A 103 -9.24 1.01 11.77
N SER A 104 -8.28 0.99 10.83
CA SER A 104 -7.00 0.32 11.04
C SER A 104 -6.07 1.07 12.00
N THR A 105 -6.48 2.21 12.58
CA THR A 105 -5.63 3.05 13.43
C THR A 105 -5.09 2.35 14.68
N ALA A 106 -5.82 1.36 15.19
CA ALA A 106 -5.41 0.48 16.29
C ALA A 106 -5.23 -0.98 15.84
N ALA A 107 -5.13 -1.24 14.54
CA ALA A 107 -4.81 -2.57 14.03
C ALA A 107 -3.33 -2.89 14.29
N HIS A 108 -2.98 -4.17 14.14
CA HIS A 108 -1.60 -4.62 14.09
C HIS A 108 -1.20 -4.91 12.64
N ALA A 109 0.01 -4.50 12.25
CA ALA A 109 0.59 -4.81 10.96
C ALA A 109 1.92 -5.57 11.07
N ALA A 110 2.11 -6.57 10.22
CA ALA A 110 3.40 -7.21 10.00
C ALA A 110 4.10 -6.58 8.79
N VAL A 111 5.40 -6.30 8.91
CA VAL A 111 6.20 -5.69 7.84
C VAL A 111 7.32 -6.64 7.42
N ALA A 112 7.52 -6.80 6.11
CA ALA A 112 8.62 -7.56 5.54
C ALA A 112 9.32 -6.74 4.45
N ILE A 113 10.65 -6.75 4.45
CA ILE A 113 11.44 -6.22 3.32
C ILE A 113 11.38 -7.25 2.18
N VAL A 114 10.79 -6.87 1.06
CA VAL A 114 10.67 -7.73 -0.14
C VAL A 114 11.79 -7.42 -1.12
N HIS A 115 12.18 -6.15 -1.24
CA HIS A 115 13.28 -5.71 -2.08
C HIS A 115 14.17 -4.69 -1.33
N ASP A 116 15.46 -5.00 -1.22
CA ASP A 116 16.51 -4.15 -0.65
C ASP A 116 17.57 -3.92 -1.75
N GLY A 117 17.40 -2.85 -2.51
CA GLY A 117 18.34 -2.52 -3.57
C GLY A 117 18.31 -1.03 -3.96
N PRO A 118 19.30 -0.59 -4.76
CA PRO A 118 19.44 0.81 -5.17
C PRO A 118 18.35 1.27 -6.15
N GLN A 119 17.75 0.35 -6.91
CA GLN A 119 16.77 0.65 -7.96
C GLN A 119 15.33 0.36 -7.55
N LEU A 120 15.12 -0.30 -6.40
CA LEU A 120 13.81 -0.60 -5.84
C LEU A 120 13.98 -0.96 -4.37
N GLY A 121 13.34 -0.18 -3.50
CA GLY A 121 13.04 -0.57 -2.14
C GLY A 121 11.57 -0.95 -2.06
N ALA A 122 11.25 -2.09 -1.45
CA ALA A 122 9.86 -2.49 -1.28
C ALA A 122 9.60 -3.18 0.06
N LEU A 123 8.52 -2.76 0.72
CA LEU A 123 8.02 -3.32 1.96
C LEU A 123 6.66 -3.96 1.71
N ARG A 124 6.44 -5.17 2.20
CA ARG A 124 5.11 -5.78 2.30
C ARG A 124 4.56 -5.51 3.69
N VAL A 125 3.40 -4.88 3.75
CA VAL A 125 2.68 -4.54 4.97
C VAL A 125 1.40 -5.35 4.99
N ARG A 126 1.26 -6.24 5.97
CA ARG A 126 0.05 -7.06 6.17
C ARG A 126 -0.71 -6.54 7.37
N THR A 127 -1.82 -5.85 7.11
CA THR A 127 -2.70 -5.28 8.14
C THR A 127 -3.92 -6.19 8.32
N THR A 128 -4.28 -6.51 9.57
CA THR A 128 -5.47 -7.30 9.88
C THR A 128 -6.47 -6.45 10.66
N MET A 129 -7.69 -6.33 10.16
CA MET A 129 -8.79 -5.64 10.82
C MET A 129 -9.85 -6.65 11.25
N SER A 130 -10.24 -6.64 12.53
CA SER A 130 -11.38 -7.42 13.00
C SER A 130 -12.65 -6.61 12.75
N VAL A 131 -13.49 -7.05 11.82
CA VAL A 131 -14.70 -6.33 11.37
C VAL A 131 -15.92 -7.25 11.41
N PRO A 132 -17.14 -6.72 11.56
CA PRO A 132 -18.35 -7.52 11.46
C PRO A 132 -18.45 -8.31 10.15
N ALA A 133 -18.84 -9.57 10.25
CA ALA A 133 -18.92 -10.50 9.12
C ALA A 133 -19.96 -10.09 8.07
N ALA A 134 -21.07 -9.49 8.48
CA ALA A 134 -22.18 -9.11 7.59
C ALA A 134 -23.07 -8.04 8.26
N PHE A 135 -24.16 -7.68 7.58
CA PHE A 135 -25.23 -6.87 8.12
C PHE A 135 -26.50 -7.70 8.37
N HIS A 136 -27.20 -7.43 9.47
CA HIS A 136 -28.50 -8.02 9.77
C HIS A 136 -29.63 -7.10 9.27
N PHE A 137 -30.34 -7.54 8.23
CA PHE A 137 -31.52 -6.87 7.67
C PHE A 137 -32.83 -7.27 8.36
N ASP A 138 -32.75 -7.76 9.60
CA ASP A 138 -33.90 -8.04 10.46
C ASP A 138 -34.27 -6.80 11.30
N ASP A 139 -35.12 -6.96 12.32
CA ASP A 139 -35.56 -5.86 13.19
C ASP A 139 -34.41 -5.12 13.90
N ARG A 140 -33.18 -5.68 13.93
CA ARG A 140 -32.01 -5.04 14.54
C ARG A 140 -31.46 -3.92 13.65
N MET A 141 -31.51 -4.11 12.32
CA MET A 141 -30.90 -3.22 11.33
C MET A 141 -29.48 -2.76 11.74
N ALA A 142 -28.61 -3.72 12.00
CA ALA A 142 -27.26 -3.48 12.53
C ALA A 142 -26.24 -4.50 11.99
N ARG A 143 -24.96 -4.18 12.11
CA ARG A 143 -23.87 -5.12 11.78
C ARG A 143 -23.88 -6.32 12.73
N SER A 144 -23.40 -7.47 12.26
CA SER A 144 -23.31 -8.69 13.07
C SER A 144 -22.32 -8.56 14.23
N ASP A 145 -22.63 -9.14 15.38
CA ASP A 145 -21.70 -9.20 16.52
C ASP A 145 -20.47 -10.09 16.23
N GLY A 146 -20.62 -11.07 15.32
CA GLY A 146 -19.53 -11.93 14.88
C GLY A 146 -18.52 -11.16 14.05
N LEU A 147 -17.27 -11.13 14.51
CA LEU A 147 -16.15 -10.50 13.82
C LEU A 147 -15.38 -11.51 12.96
N VAL A 148 -14.88 -11.05 11.82
CA VAL A 148 -13.96 -11.76 10.92
C VAL A 148 -12.70 -10.94 10.69
N ASP A 149 -11.60 -11.63 10.44
CA ASP A 149 -10.32 -11.00 10.14
C ASP A 149 -10.23 -10.62 8.66
N LEU A 150 -10.46 -9.33 8.38
CA LEU A 150 -10.23 -8.73 7.07
C LEU A 150 -8.74 -8.43 6.91
N VAL A 151 -8.07 -9.22 6.07
CA VAL A 151 -6.63 -9.08 5.81
C VAL A 151 -6.39 -8.23 4.57
N ILE A 152 -5.50 -7.24 4.71
CA ILE A 152 -5.07 -6.35 3.64
C ILE A 152 -3.55 -6.46 3.49
N ASP A 153 -3.09 -6.99 2.35
CA ASP A 153 -1.68 -7.06 1.98
C ASP A 153 -1.32 -5.91 1.06
N SER A 154 -0.48 -4.99 1.51
CA SER A 154 -0.02 -3.83 0.74
C SER A 154 1.47 -3.91 0.44
N LEU A 155 1.84 -3.76 -0.83
CA LEU A 155 3.23 -3.61 -1.27
C LEU A 155 3.54 -2.12 -1.45
N ILE A 156 4.44 -1.60 -0.62
CA ILE A 156 4.88 -0.21 -0.62
C ILE A 156 6.23 -0.16 -1.30
N SER A 157 6.34 0.58 -2.40
CA SER A 157 7.55 0.64 -3.21
C SER A 157 8.04 2.08 -3.40
N LEU A 158 9.36 2.24 -3.39
CA LEU A 158 10.05 3.48 -3.68
C LEU A 158 11.20 3.23 -4.67
N ARG A 159 11.45 4.20 -5.54
CA ARG A 159 12.45 4.15 -6.61
C ARG A 159 13.34 5.39 -6.55
N PRO A 160 14.59 5.32 -7.01
CA PRO A 160 15.44 6.51 -7.07
C PRO A 160 14.85 7.53 -8.03
N GLY A 161 14.95 8.82 -7.72
CA GLY A 161 14.47 9.90 -8.58
C GLY A 161 12.95 9.98 -8.79
N CYS A 162 12.15 9.18 -8.08
CA CYS A 162 10.68 9.27 -8.10
C CYS A 162 10.16 10.04 -6.89
N ASP A 163 9.26 10.99 -7.10
CA ASP A 163 8.65 11.81 -6.04
C ASP A 163 7.26 11.30 -5.62
N ARG A 164 6.99 10.02 -5.84
CA ARG A 164 5.77 9.33 -5.44
C ARG A 164 6.11 8.00 -4.78
N VAL A 165 5.26 7.58 -3.84
CA VAL A 165 5.24 6.23 -3.28
C VAL A 165 4.26 5.40 -4.09
N GLU A 166 4.67 4.20 -4.51
CA GLU A 166 3.80 3.25 -5.21
C GLU A 166 3.20 2.29 -4.19
N VAL A 167 1.87 2.15 -4.17
CA VAL A 167 1.14 1.26 -3.26
C VAL A 167 0.25 0.33 -4.07
N GLN A 168 0.44 -0.98 -3.89
CA GLN A 168 -0.47 -2.00 -4.41
C GLN A 168 -1.09 -2.75 -3.23
N SER A 169 -2.40 -2.64 -3.04
CA SER A 169 -3.12 -3.34 -1.98
C SER A 169 -3.95 -4.50 -2.54
N THR A 170 -3.91 -5.64 -1.87
CA THR A 170 -4.78 -6.79 -2.09
C THR A 170 -5.63 -6.99 -0.85
N VAL A 171 -6.94 -6.98 -1.01
CA VAL A 171 -7.91 -7.19 0.08
C VAL A 171 -8.45 -8.60 -0.03
N HIS A 172 -8.28 -9.41 1.01
CA HIS A 172 -8.86 -10.74 1.09
C HIS A 172 -10.25 -10.61 1.72
N ASN A 173 -11.24 -10.26 0.90
CA ASN A 173 -12.57 -9.95 1.42
C ASN A 173 -13.31 -11.21 1.87
N VAL A 174 -13.66 -11.25 3.17
CA VAL A 174 -14.46 -12.30 3.80
C VAL A 174 -15.69 -11.74 4.53
N ALA A 175 -15.91 -10.42 4.44
CA ALA A 175 -17.06 -9.73 5.02
C ALA A 175 -18.07 -9.32 3.93
N ALA A 176 -19.33 -9.23 4.31
CA ALA A 176 -20.44 -8.80 3.47
C ALA A 176 -21.01 -7.45 3.94
N ASP A 177 -21.83 -6.83 3.07
CA ASP A 177 -22.66 -5.66 3.41
C ASP A 177 -21.87 -4.49 4.01
N HIS A 178 -20.69 -4.24 3.44
CA HIS A 178 -19.71 -3.31 3.96
C HIS A 178 -19.02 -2.52 2.84
N ARG A 179 -18.42 -1.40 3.21
CA ARG A 179 -17.60 -0.57 2.35
C ARG A 179 -16.25 -0.32 3.02
N LEU A 180 -15.20 -0.84 2.39
CA LEU A 180 -13.82 -0.54 2.74
C LEU A 180 -13.31 0.69 1.97
N ARG A 181 -12.69 1.62 2.68
CA ARG A 181 -12.04 2.81 2.11
C ARG A 181 -10.61 2.90 2.60
N VAL A 182 -9.75 3.50 1.77
CA VAL A 182 -8.41 3.93 2.18
C VAL A 182 -8.39 5.46 2.33
N LEU A 183 -7.80 5.95 3.41
CA LEU A 183 -7.79 7.35 3.78
C LEU A 183 -6.37 7.92 3.69
N TYR A 184 -6.27 9.11 3.10
CA TYR A 184 -5.04 9.90 3.00
C TYR A 184 -5.32 11.29 3.58
N PRO A 185 -5.25 11.46 4.92
CA PRO A 185 -5.49 12.75 5.55
C PRO A 185 -4.39 13.75 5.16
N THR A 186 -4.71 14.66 4.25
CA THR A 186 -3.73 15.59 3.65
C THR A 186 -3.33 16.74 4.57
N GLY A 187 -4.20 17.11 5.52
CA GLY A 187 -4.03 18.31 6.35
C GLY A 187 -4.16 19.63 5.57
N ALA A 188 -4.58 19.58 4.30
CA ALA A 188 -4.73 20.77 3.47
C ALA A 188 -5.86 21.67 3.98
N GLN A 189 -5.60 22.97 4.05
CA GLN A 189 -6.61 24.00 4.32
C GLN A 189 -7.16 24.52 3.00
N SER A 190 -8.12 23.80 2.43
CA SER A 190 -8.76 24.13 1.15
C SER A 190 -10.23 23.78 1.16
N ASP A 191 -11.04 24.59 0.49
CA ASP A 191 -12.46 24.34 0.26
C ASP A 191 -12.73 23.64 -1.08
N THR A 192 -11.71 23.48 -1.92
CA THR A 192 -11.81 22.85 -3.25
C THR A 192 -10.73 21.78 -3.45
N TYR A 193 -11.01 20.84 -4.35
CA TYR A 193 -10.10 19.79 -4.78
C TYR A 193 -10.16 19.64 -6.31
N LEU A 194 -9.12 19.06 -6.90
CA LEU A 194 -9.08 18.69 -8.30
C LEU A 194 -9.29 17.18 -8.44
N ALA A 195 -10.03 16.79 -9.46
CA ALA A 195 -10.22 15.40 -9.84
C ALA A 195 -10.04 15.28 -11.36
N ASP A 196 -9.41 14.20 -11.79
CA ASP A 196 -9.31 13.88 -13.21
C ASP A 196 -10.68 13.43 -13.73
N THR A 197 -11.14 14.05 -14.82
CA THR A 197 -12.41 13.73 -15.49
C THR A 197 -12.20 13.74 -17.00
N PRO A 198 -12.95 12.93 -17.77
CA PRO A 198 -12.95 13.00 -19.24
C PRO A 198 -13.29 14.38 -19.79
#